data_AF-A0A8H7VVJ1-F1
#
_entry.id   AF-A0A8H7VVJ1-F1
#
_cell.length_a   1.000
_cell.length_b   1.000
_cell.length_c   1.000
_cell.angle_alpha   90.00
_cell.angle_beta   90.00
_cell.angle_gamma   90.00
#
_symmetry.space_group_name_H-M   'P 1'
#
loop_
_entity.id
_entity.type
_entity.pdbx_description
1 polymer ?
#
loop_
_entity_poly.entity_id
_entity_poly.type
_entity_poly.pdbx_seq_one_letter_code
_entity_poly.pdbx_strand_id
1 'polypeptide(L)'
;MLLVYYDHQFSIELEAVDYDVKNRVIEFRPKSIDSKLSLASTQQWSAYCRLLKIHFSGWFLNNDDDQCKLPGFESLSSQDKAMVMYHYQYNASIEKVYQLPCWYENKSNRYLGDKGFILGLSYEQPGQLDYSQQQQMTGLPTSYYSYPTITESTPKPSPPVMDIKWIRVTLDWVLDGMVKPNMQQNQIYQNDFDRLNSLLAKEGCFKYDVLSEPVLNHIVNQHDQELSQSLIKYVQSHTHECHTRLTRLQHMLEGAGVDAQVIWKYTFAKSYVVGNGSLLSEEDVVRRIQDSEEEWRQKKLSLTRRLNYK
;
A
#
# COMPACT_ATOMS: atom_id res chain seq x y z
N MET A 1 -4.43 -19.19 0.83
CA MET A 1 -5.42 -18.45 0.02
C MET A 1 -5.24 -16.97 0.31
N LEU A 2 -5.34 -16.12 -0.71
CA LEU A 2 -5.17 -14.67 -0.56
C LEU A 2 -6.51 -14.00 -0.89
N LEU A 3 -6.89 -13.00 -0.10
CA LEU A 3 -8.15 -12.29 -0.19
C LEU A 3 -7.85 -10.83 -0.51
N VAL A 4 -8.48 -10.32 -1.56
CA VAL A 4 -8.39 -8.91 -1.93
C VAL A 4 -9.72 -8.26 -1.63
N TYR A 5 -9.74 -7.37 -0.64
CA TYR A 5 -10.93 -6.67 -0.19
C TYR A 5 -11.06 -5.28 -0.82
N TYR A 6 -12.29 -4.95 -1.18
CA TYR A 6 -12.72 -3.68 -1.70
C TYR A 6 -13.93 -3.16 -0.91
N ASP A 7 -13.82 -1.94 -0.37
CA ASP A 7 -14.85 -1.24 0.43
C ASP A 7 -15.49 -2.08 1.56
N HIS A 8 -14.73 -3.03 2.13
CA HIS A 8 -15.20 -3.98 3.17
C HIS A 8 -16.39 -4.87 2.78
N GLN A 9 -16.83 -4.86 1.52
CA GLN A 9 -18.03 -5.58 1.07
C GLN A 9 -17.76 -6.60 -0.02
N PHE A 10 -16.73 -6.41 -0.84
CA PHE A 10 -16.42 -7.32 -1.94
C PHE A 10 -15.02 -7.90 -1.76
N SER A 11 -14.88 -9.20 -1.97
CA SER A 11 -13.60 -9.90 -1.91
C SER A 11 -13.38 -10.78 -3.14
N ILE A 12 -12.19 -10.70 -3.75
CA ILE A 12 -11.71 -11.72 -4.69
C ILE A 12 -10.85 -12.72 -3.92
N GLU A 13 -11.09 -14.01 -4.14
CA GLU A 13 -10.22 -15.09 -3.67
C GLU A 13 -9.16 -15.45 -4.71
N LEU A 14 -7.92 -15.52 -4.25
CA LEU A 14 -6.78 -15.94 -5.04
C LEU A 14 -6.13 -17.20 -4.44
N GLU A 15 -5.65 -18.05 -5.33
CA GLU A 15 -4.91 -19.27 -5.01
C GLU A 15 -3.47 -19.20 -5.50
N ALA A 16 -2.57 -19.85 -4.76
CA ALA A 16 -1.17 -19.95 -5.14
C ALA A 16 -1.05 -20.91 -6.32
N VAL A 17 -0.44 -20.46 -7.40
CA VAL A 17 -0.31 -21.21 -8.66
C VAL A 17 1.13 -21.51 -9.03
N ASP A 18 2.08 -20.69 -8.61
CA ASP A 18 3.50 -20.86 -8.94
C ASP A 18 4.44 -20.37 -7.83
N TYR A 19 5.66 -20.89 -7.81
CA TYR A 19 6.71 -20.48 -6.88
C TYR A 19 8.06 -20.32 -7.61
N ASP A 20 8.49 -19.07 -7.72
CA ASP A 20 9.82 -18.71 -8.20
C ASP A 20 10.85 -18.96 -7.10
N VAL A 21 11.56 -20.08 -7.22
CA VAL A 21 12.60 -20.50 -6.26
C VAL A 21 13.76 -19.51 -6.19
N LYS A 22 14.12 -18.86 -7.31
CA LYS A 22 15.28 -17.96 -7.40
C LYS A 22 15.00 -16.70 -6.58
N ASN A 23 13.81 -16.13 -6.72
CA ASN A 23 13.42 -14.91 -6.01
C ASN A 23 12.63 -15.17 -4.72
N ARG A 24 12.29 -16.43 -4.41
CA ARG A 24 11.42 -16.85 -3.30
C ARG A 24 10.07 -16.15 -3.32
N VAL A 25 9.48 -16.06 -4.51
CA VAL A 25 8.23 -15.36 -4.77
C VAL A 25 7.12 -16.36 -5.08
N ILE A 26 5.98 -16.19 -4.42
CA ILE A 26 4.77 -16.98 -4.68
C ILE A 26 3.85 -16.14 -5.56
N GLU A 27 3.37 -16.72 -6.66
CA GLU A 27 2.35 -16.10 -7.50
C GLU A 27 0.95 -16.62 -7.12
N PHE A 28 0.05 -15.68 -6.90
CA PHE A 28 -1.36 -15.90 -6.64
C PHE A 28 -2.19 -15.41 -7.83
N ARG A 29 -3.20 -16.18 -8.24
CA ARG A 29 -4.15 -15.81 -9.30
C ARG A 29 -5.59 -15.97 -8.83
N PRO A 30 -6.56 -15.24 -9.41
CA PRO A 30 -7.97 -15.43 -9.08
C PRO A 30 -8.40 -16.89 -9.31
N LYS A 31 -9.17 -17.45 -8.37
CA LYS A 31 -9.72 -18.81 -8.51
C LYS A 31 -10.67 -18.95 -9.70
N SER A 32 -11.38 -17.88 -10.03
CA SER A 32 -12.30 -17.82 -11.18
C SER A 32 -11.87 -16.73 -12.15
N ILE A 33 -11.90 -17.05 -13.44
CA ILE A 33 -11.55 -16.14 -14.54
C ILE A 33 -12.52 -14.95 -14.61
N ASP A 34 -13.75 -15.12 -14.12
CA ASP A 34 -14.78 -14.08 -14.12
C ASP A 34 -14.76 -13.22 -12.85
N SER A 35 -13.72 -13.35 -12.01
CA SER A 35 -13.59 -12.57 -10.76
C SER A 35 -13.24 -11.12 -11.04
N LYS A 36 -14.20 -10.34 -11.51
CA LYS A 36 -14.06 -8.91 -11.78
C LYS A 36 -14.75 -8.07 -10.70
N LEU A 37 -14.18 -6.92 -10.36
CA LEU A 37 -14.69 -6.02 -9.34
C LEU A 37 -15.16 -4.71 -9.95
N SER A 38 -16.44 -4.37 -9.77
CA SER A 38 -16.92 -3.02 -10.08
C SER A 38 -16.33 -2.01 -9.10
N LEU A 39 -15.71 -0.94 -9.60
CA LEU A 39 -15.20 0.14 -8.77
C LEU A 39 -16.28 1.15 -8.37
N ALA A 40 -17.55 0.76 -8.37
CA ALA A 40 -18.63 1.58 -7.83
C ALA A 40 -18.35 1.87 -6.35
N SER A 41 -18.61 3.11 -5.92
CA SER A 41 -18.53 3.50 -4.53
C SER A 41 -19.92 3.60 -3.93
N THR A 42 -20.07 3.11 -2.71
CA THR A 42 -21.27 3.31 -1.88
C THR A 42 -21.24 4.66 -1.15
N GLN A 43 -20.10 5.36 -1.19
CA GLN A 43 -19.85 6.56 -0.40
C GLN A 43 -20.30 7.83 -1.13
N GLN A 44 -20.92 8.76 -0.38
CA GLN A 44 -21.52 9.98 -0.94
C GLN A 44 -20.50 10.94 -1.58
N TRP A 45 -19.24 10.92 -1.12
CA TRP A 45 -18.21 11.89 -1.49
C TRP A 45 -17.27 11.41 -2.61
N SER A 46 -17.37 10.15 -3.04
CA SER A 46 -16.63 9.64 -4.20
C SER A 46 -17.52 8.75 -5.05
N ALA A 47 -17.52 8.97 -6.36
CA ALA A 47 -18.25 8.11 -7.29
C ALA A 47 -17.63 6.71 -7.43
N TYR A 48 -16.32 6.58 -7.15
CA TYR A 48 -15.58 5.31 -7.31
C TYR A 48 -14.64 5.08 -6.12
N CYS A 49 -14.49 3.86 -5.64
CA CYS A 49 -13.48 3.61 -4.60
C CYS A 49 -12.10 3.49 -5.24
N ARG A 50 -11.11 3.93 -4.47
CA ARG A 50 -9.71 4.03 -4.90
C ARG A 50 -8.78 3.25 -4.01
N LEU A 51 -9.32 2.41 -3.12
CA LEU A 51 -8.57 1.78 -2.05
C LEU A 51 -8.75 0.27 -2.09
N LEU A 52 -7.66 -0.42 -1.76
CA LEU A 52 -7.56 -1.86 -1.77
C LEU A 52 -6.93 -2.34 -0.46
N LYS A 53 -7.46 -3.43 0.10
CA LYS A 53 -6.80 -4.20 1.15
C LYS A 53 -6.46 -5.59 0.63
N ILE A 54 -5.28 -6.08 0.98
CA ILE A 54 -4.81 -7.40 0.56
C ILE A 54 -4.45 -8.19 1.81
N HIS A 55 -5.09 -9.34 2.00
CA HIS A 55 -4.88 -10.18 3.17
C HIS A 55 -4.55 -11.62 2.77
N PHE A 56 -3.66 -12.25 3.51
CA PHE A 56 -3.50 -13.70 3.45
C PHE A 56 -4.43 -14.35 4.46
N SER A 57 -5.25 -15.31 4.02
CA SER A 57 -6.26 -15.96 4.88
C SER A 57 -5.65 -16.60 6.12
N GLY A 58 -4.40 -17.06 6.02
CA GLY A 58 -3.70 -17.70 7.13
C GLY A 58 -3.34 -16.75 8.27
N TRP A 59 -3.39 -15.43 8.07
CA TRP A 59 -3.14 -14.45 9.13
C TRP A 59 -4.20 -14.47 10.23
N PHE A 60 -5.42 -14.93 9.91
CA PHE A 60 -6.54 -14.96 10.85
C PHE A 60 -6.76 -16.33 11.50
N LEU A 61 -5.96 -17.35 11.13
CA LEU A 61 -6.12 -18.72 11.65
C LEU A 61 -5.56 -18.91 13.06
N ASN A 62 -4.69 -18.01 13.54
CA ASN A 62 -4.02 -18.10 14.83
C ASN A 62 -4.52 -17.05 15.85
N ASN A 63 -5.76 -16.60 15.72
CA ASN A 63 -6.37 -15.63 16.64
C ASN A 63 -6.75 -16.21 18.01
N ASP A 64 -6.42 -17.47 18.28
CA ASP A 64 -6.66 -18.11 19.59
C ASP A 64 -5.67 -17.55 20.64
N ASP A 65 -6.16 -16.59 21.43
CA ASP A 65 -5.89 -16.30 22.86
C ASP A 65 -4.44 -16.17 23.41
N ASP A 66 -3.38 -16.41 22.64
CA ASP A 66 -2.02 -16.54 23.18
C ASP A 66 -1.14 -15.28 23.05
N GLN A 67 -1.55 -14.27 22.26
CA GLN A 67 -0.65 -13.15 21.92
C GLN A 67 -0.45 -12.08 23.01
N CYS A 68 -1.19 -12.14 24.13
CA CYS A 68 -1.03 -11.21 25.25
C CYS A 68 -0.96 -11.90 26.62
N LYS A 69 -0.34 -13.09 26.71
CA LYS A 69 0.03 -13.67 28.02
C LYS A 69 1.27 -12.99 28.62
N LEU A 70 1.29 -11.65 28.64
CA LEU A 70 2.26 -10.91 29.46
C LEU A 70 1.96 -11.27 30.93
N PRO A 71 2.92 -11.87 31.67
CA PRO A 71 2.72 -12.18 33.08
C PRO A 71 2.28 -10.93 33.83
N GLY A 72 1.14 -10.99 34.53
CA GLY A 72 0.59 -9.86 35.27
C GLY A 72 -0.20 -8.83 34.45
N PHE A 73 -0.47 -9.07 33.16
CA PHE A 73 -1.35 -8.23 32.32
C PHE A 73 -2.69 -7.93 32.99
N GLU A 74 -3.27 -8.94 33.67
CA GLU A 74 -4.55 -8.77 34.37
C GLU A 74 -4.53 -7.73 35.49
N SER A 75 -3.35 -7.46 36.06
CA SER A 75 -3.17 -6.49 37.15
C SER A 75 -2.98 -5.05 36.67
N LEU A 76 -2.95 -4.82 35.36
CA LEU A 76 -2.87 -3.48 34.77
C LEU A 76 -4.21 -2.74 34.86
N SER A 77 -4.16 -1.40 34.87
CA SER A 77 -5.38 -0.58 34.75
C SER A 77 -6.02 -0.79 33.37
N SER A 78 -7.31 -0.52 33.23
CA SER A 78 -8.01 -0.65 31.95
C SER A 78 -7.35 0.19 30.83
N GLN A 79 -6.83 1.37 31.17
CA GLN A 79 -6.11 2.23 30.24
C GLN A 79 -4.77 1.62 29.82
N ASP A 80 -3.99 1.08 30.76
CA ASP A 80 -2.72 0.41 30.47
C ASP A 80 -2.96 -0.86 29.64
N LYS A 81 -4.01 -1.63 29.93
CA LYS A 81 -4.44 -2.79 29.13
C LYS A 81 -4.76 -2.38 27.70
N ALA A 82 -5.58 -1.35 27.51
CA ALA A 82 -5.96 -0.87 26.18
C ALA A 82 -4.74 -0.41 25.36
N MET A 83 -3.80 0.30 25.99
CA MET A 83 -2.57 0.75 25.33
C MET A 83 -1.67 -0.44 24.95
N VAL A 84 -1.48 -1.41 25.85
CA VAL A 84 -0.73 -2.63 25.53
C VAL A 84 -1.37 -3.38 24.36
N MET A 85 -2.69 -3.59 24.39
CA MET A 85 -3.39 -4.28 23.31
C MET A 85 -3.24 -3.53 21.97
N TYR A 86 -3.43 -2.22 21.98
CA TYR A 86 -3.27 -1.38 20.80
C TYR A 86 -1.87 -1.48 20.17
N HIS A 87 -0.82 -1.61 20.98
CA HIS A 87 0.56 -1.68 20.47
C HIS A 87 1.03 -3.11 20.14
N TYR A 88 0.59 -4.12 20.89
CA TYR A 88 1.05 -5.51 20.72
C TYR A 88 0.22 -6.32 19.73
N GLN A 89 -1.07 -6.01 19.58
CA GLN A 89 -1.94 -6.67 18.59
C GLN A 89 -1.85 -6.03 17.21
N TYR A 90 -1.16 -4.89 17.11
CA TYR A 90 -0.98 -4.22 15.84
C TYR A 90 -0.12 -5.05 14.89
N ASN A 91 -0.66 -5.31 13.70
CA ASN A 91 0.07 -5.91 12.60
C ASN A 91 -0.07 -5.04 11.35
N ALA A 92 1.05 -4.47 10.91
CA ALA A 92 1.06 -3.57 9.77
C ALA A 92 0.57 -4.24 8.48
N SER A 93 0.93 -5.50 8.25
CA SER A 93 0.52 -6.23 7.04
C SER A 93 -0.99 -6.46 6.95
N ILE A 94 -1.67 -6.58 8.09
CA ILE A 94 -3.15 -6.67 8.14
C ILE A 94 -3.80 -5.29 7.93
N GLU A 95 -3.20 -4.22 8.46
CA GLU A 95 -3.78 -2.88 8.47
C GLU A 95 -3.51 -2.05 7.22
N LYS A 96 -2.53 -2.43 6.41
CA LYS A 96 -2.12 -1.74 5.18
C LYS A 96 -3.29 -1.54 4.21
N VAL A 97 -3.37 -0.33 3.64
CA VAL A 97 -4.33 0.05 2.60
C VAL A 97 -3.57 0.61 1.41
N TYR A 98 -3.90 0.18 0.21
CA TYR A 98 -3.23 0.62 -0.99
C TYR A 98 -4.14 1.48 -1.85
N GLN A 99 -3.57 2.52 -2.45
CA GLN A 99 -4.28 3.34 -3.42
C GLN A 99 -4.19 2.69 -4.81
N LEU A 100 -5.34 2.52 -5.46
CA LEU A 100 -5.44 1.98 -6.81
C LEU A 100 -4.88 2.96 -7.85
N PRO A 101 -4.18 2.47 -8.89
CA PRO A 101 -3.77 3.27 -10.03
C PRO A 101 -4.95 3.95 -10.73
N CYS A 102 -4.68 5.04 -11.45
CA CYS A 102 -5.72 5.75 -12.20
C CYS A 102 -6.28 4.90 -13.35
N TRP A 103 -7.62 4.83 -13.45
CA TRP A 103 -8.34 3.97 -14.41
C TRP A 103 -8.62 4.61 -15.77
N TYR A 104 -8.44 5.93 -15.90
CA TYR A 104 -8.72 6.67 -17.14
C TYR A 104 -7.55 6.64 -18.14
N GLU A 105 -6.40 6.09 -17.75
CA GLU A 105 -5.29 5.85 -18.65
C GLU A 105 -5.49 4.51 -19.38
N ASN A 106 -5.49 4.54 -20.72
CA ASN A 106 -5.63 3.35 -21.57
C ASN A 106 -4.36 2.48 -21.54
N LYS A 107 -4.08 1.83 -20.41
CA LYS A 107 -3.02 0.83 -20.28
C LYS A 107 -3.64 -0.54 -20.05
N SER A 108 -3.18 -1.52 -20.81
CA SER A 108 -3.64 -2.92 -20.68
C SER A 108 -3.28 -3.52 -19.33
N ASN A 109 -2.12 -3.15 -18.77
CA ASN A 109 -1.66 -3.60 -17.47
C ASN A 109 -1.30 -2.40 -16.59
N ARG A 110 -1.67 -2.49 -15.33
CA ARG A 110 -1.31 -1.57 -14.25
C ARG A 110 -0.62 -2.35 -13.16
N TYR A 111 0.31 -1.70 -12.49
CA TYR A 111 1.04 -2.28 -11.38
C TYR A 111 0.87 -1.43 -10.13
N LEU A 112 0.68 -2.12 -9.03
CA LEU A 112 0.74 -1.57 -7.68
C LEU A 112 1.78 -2.40 -6.92
N GLY A 113 2.66 -1.77 -6.15
CA GLY A 113 3.69 -2.47 -5.42
C GLY A 113 3.92 -1.94 -4.01
N ASP A 114 4.52 -2.80 -3.19
CA ASP A 114 5.16 -2.52 -1.91
C ASP A 114 6.45 -3.35 -1.85
N LYS A 115 7.29 -3.18 -0.82
CA LYS A 115 8.55 -3.94 -0.67
C LYS A 115 8.31 -5.44 -0.82
N GLY A 116 7.28 -5.99 -0.19
CA GLY A 116 7.01 -7.43 -0.19
C GLY A 116 6.13 -7.98 -1.32
N PHE A 117 5.54 -7.14 -2.19
CA PHE A 117 4.63 -7.65 -3.23
C PHE A 117 4.47 -6.73 -4.45
N ILE A 118 4.01 -7.31 -5.56
CA ILE A 118 3.51 -6.60 -6.73
C ILE A 118 2.13 -7.17 -7.10
N LEU A 119 1.18 -6.30 -7.40
CA LEU A 119 -0.14 -6.60 -7.95
C LEU A 119 -0.17 -6.19 -9.42
N GLY A 120 -0.51 -7.11 -10.29
CA GLY A 120 -0.85 -6.85 -11.70
C GLY A 120 -2.36 -6.83 -11.89
N LEU A 121 -2.88 -5.74 -12.45
CA LEU A 121 -4.31 -5.55 -12.71
C LEU A 121 -4.58 -4.82 -14.03
N SER A 122 -5.83 -4.85 -14.48
CA SER A 122 -6.31 -4.07 -15.63
C SER A 122 -7.68 -3.46 -15.33
N TYR A 123 -8.05 -2.42 -16.08
CA TYR A 123 -9.38 -1.82 -16.01
C TYR A 123 -10.13 -2.05 -17.32
N GLU A 124 -11.37 -2.50 -17.22
CA GLU A 124 -12.33 -2.55 -18.31
C GLU A 124 -13.33 -1.40 -18.13
N GLN A 125 -13.43 -0.53 -19.14
CA GLN A 125 -14.43 0.53 -19.13
C GLN A 125 -15.70 0.04 -19.84
N PRO A 126 -16.87 0.09 -19.19
CA PRO A 126 -18.13 -0.24 -19.84
C PRO A 126 -18.50 0.88 -20.82
N GLY A 127 -18.17 0.68 -22.10
CA GLY A 127 -18.56 1.56 -23.21
C GLY A 127 -17.62 2.74 -23.42
N GLN A 128 -16.96 2.78 -24.58
CA GLN A 128 -16.40 4.01 -25.13
C GLN A 128 -17.55 4.97 -25.40
N LEU A 129 -17.75 5.98 -24.55
CA LEU A 129 -18.28 7.24 -25.08
C LEU A 129 -17.18 7.78 -26.00
N ASP A 130 -17.48 7.92 -27.29
CA ASP A 130 -16.60 8.59 -28.25
C ASP A 130 -16.14 9.93 -27.65
N TYR A 131 -14.90 9.99 -27.18
CA TYR A 131 -14.29 11.15 -26.55
C TYR A 131 -14.04 12.31 -27.54
N SER A 132 -14.53 12.23 -28.78
CA SER A 132 -14.38 13.24 -29.82
C SER A 132 -15.20 14.52 -29.59
N GLN A 133 -15.96 14.64 -28.49
CA GLN A 133 -16.68 15.86 -28.10
C GLN A 133 -16.38 16.39 -26.70
N GLN A 134 -15.37 15.88 -25.98
CA GLN A 134 -14.86 16.63 -24.82
C GLN A 134 -13.93 17.73 -25.32
N GLN A 135 -14.53 18.90 -25.52
CA GLN A 135 -13.85 20.18 -25.66
C GLN A 135 -12.64 20.22 -24.74
N GLN A 136 -11.51 20.65 -25.31
CA GLN A 136 -10.31 21.03 -24.61
C GLN A 136 -10.68 21.85 -23.36
N MET A 137 -10.69 21.19 -22.20
CA MET A 137 -10.51 21.89 -20.93
C MET A 137 -9.03 22.26 -20.87
N THR A 138 -8.66 23.32 -21.58
CA THR A 138 -7.49 24.14 -21.26
C THR A 138 -7.80 24.87 -19.95
N GLY A 139 -7.92 24.12 -18.86
CA GLY A 139 -7.72 24.63 -17.52
C GLY A 139 -6.25 24.46 -17.21
N LEU A 140 -5.56 25.55 -16.88
CA LEU A 140 -4.27 25.54 -16.22
C LEU A 140 -4.28 24.51 -15.06
N PRO A 141 -3.13 23.96 -14.65
CA PRO A 141 -3.05 22.98 -13.56
C PRO A 141 -3.55 23.63 -12.27
N THR A 142 -4.86 23.54 -12.04
CA THR A 142 -5.51 23.99 -10.82
C THR A 142 -5.03 23.03 -9.75
N SER A 143 -4.29 23.61 -8.80
CA SER A 143 -3.77 23.04 -7.56
C SER A 143 -4.30 21.67 -7.16
N TYR A 144 -3.37 20.83 -6.71
CA TYR A 144 -3.47 19.50 -6.07
C TYR A 144 -4.53 19.37 -4.93
N TYR A 145 -5.28 20.43 -4.62
CA TYR A 145 -6.23 20.55 -3.51
C TYR A 145 -7.64 21.03 -3.92
N SER A 146 -8.02 20.97 -5.20
CA SER A 146 -9.32 21.46 -5.65
C SER A 146 -10.26 20.28 -5.93
N TYR A 147 -11.15 19.95 -4.99
CA TYR A 147 -12.29 19.09 -5.27
C TYR A 147 -13.30 19.92 -6.08
N PRO A 148 -13.71 19.50 -7.29
CA PRO A 148 -14.89 20.10 -7.90
C PRO A 148 -16.10 19.71 -7.04
N THR A 149 -16.78 20.71 -6.49
CA THR A 149 -18.11 20.55 -5.90
C THR A 149 -19.02 20.06 -7.03
N ILE A 150 -19.30 18.77 -7.08
CA ILE A 150 -20.16 18.17 -8.10
C ILE A 150 -21.59 18.65 -7.82
N THR A 151 -22.03 19.67 -8.55
CA THR A 151 -23.46 19.90 -8.75
C THR A 151 -24.05 18.68 -9.46
N GLU A 152 -25.15 18.13 -8.95
CA GLU A 152 -25.77 16.83 -9.29
C GLU A 152 -26.19 16.62 -10.77
N SER A 153 -25.80 17.48 -11.70
CA SER A 153 -26.31 17.51 -13.07
C SER A 153 -25.41 16.88 -14.14
N THR A 154 -24.19 16.44 -13.83
CA THR A 154 -23.34 15.76 -14.82
C THR A 154 -23.52 14.25 -14.79
N PRO A 155 -23.78 13.59 -15.94
CA PRO A 155 -23.90 12.13 -16.00
C PRO A 155 -22.58 11.49 -15.54
N LYS A 156 -22.67 10.68 -14.47
CA LYS A 156 -21.51 9.94 -13.94
C LYS A 156 -21.20 8.80 -14.91
N PRO A 157 -19.95 8.66 -15.40
CA PRO A 157 -19.59 7.52 -16.22
C PRO A 157 -19.81 6.21 -15.46
N SER A 158 -20.11 5.13 -16.18
CA SER A 158 -20.23 3.81 -15.57
C SER A 158 -18.95 3.47 -14.82
N PRO A 159 -19.06 2.84 -13.62
CA PRO A 159 -17.89 2.49 -12.84
C PRO A 159 -16.98 1.55 -13.63
N PRO A 160 -15.66 1.81 -13.67
CA PRO A 160 -14.72 0.90 -14.30
C PRO A 160 -14.72 -0.44 -13.55
N VAL A 161 -14.52 -1.51 -14.30
CA VAL A 161 -14.41 -2.86 -13.77
C VAL A 161 -12.93 -3.19 -13.66
N MET A 162 -12.47 -3.47 -12.44
CA MET A 162 -11.12 -3.92 -12.17
C MET A 162 -11.01 -5.43 -12.32
N ASP A 163 -9.97 -5.86 -13.03
CA ASP A 163 -9.63 -7.25 -13.20
C ASP A 163 -8.21 -7.50 -12.65
N ILE A 164 -8.12 -8.35 -11.63
CA ILE A 164 -6.86 -8.71 -10.99
C ILE A 164 -6.26 -9.87 -11.78
N LYS A 165 -5.09 -9.67 -12.38
CA LYS A 165 -4.42 -10.73 -13.14
C LYS A 165 -3.64 -11.68 -12.24
N TRP A 166 -2.88 -11.10 -11.31
CA TRP A 166 -2.06 -11.86 -10.36
C TRP A 166 -1.57 -10.96 -9.22
N ILE A 167 -1.19 -11.59 -8.11
CA ILE A 167 -0.44 -10.98 -7.02
C ILE A 167 0.80 -11.83 -6.76
N ARG A 168 1.97 -11.21 -6.76
CA ARG A 168 3.25 -11.86 -6.47
C ARG A 168 3.77 -11.33 -5.16
N VAL A 169 4.06 -12.22 -4.21
CA VAL A 169 4.47 -11.86 -2.85
C VAL A 169 5.75 -12.62 -2.48
N THR A 170 6.59 -12.02 -1.65
CA THR A 170 7.70 -12.74 -1.01
C THR A 170 7.18 -13.67 0.08
N LEU A 171 7.94 -14.72 0.40
CA LEU A 171 7.62 -15.58 1.54
C LEU A 171 7.57 -14.78 2.86
N ASP A 172 8.46 -13.80 3.02
CA ASP A 172 8.51 -12.93 4.21
C ASP A 172 7.20 -12.15 4.38
N TRP A 173 6.60 -11.66 3.29
CA TRP A 173 5.30 -10.99 3.32
C TRP A 173 4.20 -11.93 3.83
N VAL A 174 4.18 -13.20 3.40
CA VAL A 174 3.21 -14.19 3.87
C VAL A 174 3.38 -14.46 5.37
N LEU A 175 4.62 -14.54 5.85
CA LEU A 175 4.95 -14.84 7.24
C LEU A 175 4.74 -13.65 8.20
N ASP A 176 4.83 -12.41 7.70
CA ASP A 176 4.74 -11.18 8.50
C ASP A 176 3.37 -11.04 9.20
N GLY A 177 2.29 -11.55 8.60
CA GLY A 177 0.99 -11.61 9.25
C GLY A 177 0.78 -12.81 10.19
N MET A 178 1.71 -13.76 10.27
CA MET A 178 1.54 -15.02 11.01
C MET A 178 2.37 -15.13 12.30
N VAL A 179 3.66 -14.79 12.26
CA VAL A 179 4.61 -15.25 13.28
C VAL A 179 5.13 -14.14 14.20
N LYS A 180 5.29 -12.90 13.69
CA LYS A 180 5.66 -11.72 14.50
C LYS A 180 5.24 -10.43 13.76
N PRO A 181 4.55 -9.48 14.41
CA PRO A 181 4.48 -8.12 13.88
C PRO A 181 5.91 -7.54 13.86
N ASN A 182 6.34 -6.97 12.73
CA ASN A 182 7.64 -6.32 12.49
C ASN A 182 8.74 -7.22 11.89
N MET A 183 8.41 -8.20 11.06
CA MET A 183 9.45 -8.83 10.24
C MET A 183 9.89 -7.82 9.16
N GLN A 184 11.21 -7.62 9.01
CA GLN A 184 11.70 -6.78 7.92
C GLN A 184 11.40 -7.47 6.59
N GLN A 185 10.57 -6.83 5.77
CA GLN A 185 10.20 -7.35 4.46
C GLN A 185 11.32 -7.09 3.47
N ASN A 186 11.84 -8.16 2.86
CA ASN A 186 12.76 -8.05 1.74
C ASN A 186 12.06 -7.52 0.50
N GLN A 187 12.79 -6.75 -0.31
CA GLN A 187 12.29 -6.26 -1.60
C GLN A 187 12.04 -7.46 -2.54
N ILE A 188 10.82 -7.53 -3.06
CA ILE A 188 10.47 -8.46 -4.13
C ILE A 188 11.34 -8.15 -5.35
N TYR A 189 11.93 -9.20 -5.95
CA TYR A 189 12.85 -9.06 -7.09
C TYR A 189 14.09 -8.19 -6.83
N GLN A 190 14.67 -8.28 -5.62
CA GLN A 190 15.88 -7.52 -5.24
C GLN A 190 16.97 -7.50 -6.32
N ASN A 191 17.30 -8.65 -6.91
CA ASN A 191 18.34 -8.74 -7.95
C ASN A 191 18.02 -7.91 -9.20
N ASP A 192 16.75 -7.85 -9.59
CA ASP A 192 16.31 -7.08 -10.76
C ASP A 192 16.37 -5.58 -10.46
N PHE A 193 16.03 -5.18 -9.23
CA PHE A 193 16.21 -3.80 -8.76
C PHE A 193 17.69 -3.40 -8.68
N ASP A 194 18.58 -4.28 -8.21
CA ASP A 194 20.02 -4.02 -8.16
C ASP A 194 20.62 -3.86 -9.57
N ARG A 195 20.14 -4.67 -10.52
CA ARG A 195 20.49 -4.52 -11.94
C ARG A 195 19.97 -3.20 -12.51
N LEU A 196 18.71 -2.84 -12.24
CA LEU A 196 18.14 -1.57 -12.67
C LEU A 196 18.93 -0.38 -12.12
N ASN A 197 19.29 -0.40 -10.83
CA ASN A 197 20.15 0.60 -10.19
C ASN A 197 21.47 0.76 -10.94
N SER A 198 22.11 -0.36 -11.28
CA SER A 198 23.38 -0.36 -12.01
C SER A 198 23.24 0.20 -13.43
N LEU A 199 22.11 -0.03 -14.10
CA LEU A 199 21.84 0.52 -15.42
C LEU A 199 21.52 2.03 -15.35
N LEU A 200 20.66 2.46 -14.43
CA LEU A 200 20.28 3.85 -14.24
C LEU A 200 21.48 4.71 -13.81
N ALA A 201 22.39 4.17 -13.00
CA ALA A 201 23.61 4.86 -12.60
C ALA A 201 24.50 5.21 -13.81
N LYS A 202 24.52 4.38 -14.87
CA LYS A 202 25.26 4.68 -16.11
C LYS A 202 24.66 5.87 -16.86
N GLU A 203 23.36 6.11 -16.71
CA GLU A 203 22.62 7.24 -17.26
C GLU A 203 22.59 8.46 -16.30
N GLY A 204 23.40 8.43 -15.23
CA GLY A 204 23.48 9.50 -14.22
C GLY A 204 22.27 9.60 -13.30
N CYS A 205 21.41 8.57 -13.27
CA CYS A 205 20.19 8.54 -12.46
C CYS A 205 20.44 7.73 -11.17
N PHE A 206 20.53 8.41 -10.03
CA PHE A 206 20.83 7.79 -8.73
C PHE A 206 19.66 7.75 -7.75
N LYS A 207 18.56 8.44 -8.09
CA LYS A 207 17.40 8.64 -7.21
C LYS A 207 16.13 8.50 -8.02
N TYR A 208 15.23 7.63 -7.57
CA TYR A 208 13.93 7.40 -8.19
C TYR A 208 12.99 6.65 -7.25
N ASP A 209 11.69 6.73 -7.51
CA ASP A 209 10.69 5.96 -6.76
C ASP A 209 10.63 4.51 -7.27
N VAL A 210 11.14 3.60 -6.44
CA VAL A 210 11.27 2.16 -6.68
C VAL A 210 9.90 1.48 -6.86
N LEU A 211 8.85 2.04 -6.27
CA LEU A 211 7.48 1.51 -6.31
C LEU A 211 6.60 2.19 -7.37
N SER A 212 7.17 3.09 -8.17
CA SER A 212 6.45 3.74 -9.26
C SER A 212 6.06 2.73 -10.36
N GLU A 213 4.88 2.90 -10.94
CA GLU A 213 4.36 2.00 -11.97
C GLU A 213 5.31 1.78 -13.17
N PRO A 214 6.00 2.80 -13.72
CA PRO A 214 6.96 2.59 -14.82
C PRO A 214 8.14 1.70 -14.42
N VAL A 215 8.60 1.81 -13.17
CA VAL A 215 9.68 0.98 -12.62
C VAL A 215 9.18 -0.45 -12.41
N LEU A 216 8.02 -0.62 -11.77
CA LEU A 216 7.42 -1.94 -11.58
C LEU A 216 7.16 -2.64 -12.92
N ASN A 217 6.68 -1.90 -13.92
CA ASN A 217 6.48 -2.41 -15.27
C ASN A 217 7.79 -2.90 -15.91
N HIS A 218 8.91 -2.21 -15.69
CA HIS A 218 10.22 -2.65 -16.16
C HIS A 218 10.67 -3.94 -15.45
N ILE A 219 10.57 -3.96 -14.11
CA ILE A 219 10.95 -5.12 -13.29
C ILE A 219 10.16 -6.37 -13.68
N VAL A 220 8.85 -6.24 -13.91
CA VAL A 220 7.97 -7.37 -14.25
C VAL A 220 8.20 -7.87 -15.68
N ASN A 221 8.44 -6.99 -16.65
CA ASN A 221 8.40 -7.34 -18.07
C ASN A 221 9.78 -7.46 -18.74
N GLN A 222 10.87 -6.95 -18.17
CA GLN A 222 12.15 -6.78 -18.87
C GLN A 222 13.34 -7.36 -18.12
N HIS A 223 13.33 -8.67 -17.91
CA HIS A 223 14.42 -9.36 -17.20
C HIS A 223 15.78 -9.31 -17.89
N ASP A 224 15.92 -8.89 -19.17
CA ASP A 224 17.20 -8.93 -19.88
C ASP A 224 17.52 -7.81 -20.89
N GLN A 225 16.72 -6.74 -20.95
CA GLN A 225 16.86 -5.72 -22.01
C GLN A 225 17.48 -4.40 -21.55
N GLU A 226 17.97 -3.64 -22.53
CA GLU A 226 18.44 -2.25 -22.38
C GLU A 226 17.35 -1.36 -21.75
N LEU A 227 17.79 -0.30 -21.07
CA LEU A 227 16.88 0.70 -20.49
C LEU A 227 16.04 1.36 -21.58
N SER A 228 14.72 1.29 -21.43
CA SER A 228 13.82 2.06 -22.30
C SER A 228 14.05 3.57 -22.10
N GLN A 229 14.14 4.31 -23.21
CA GLN A 229 14.21 5.77 -23.21
C GLN A 229 13.02 6.42 -22.49
N SER A 230 11.84 5.77 -22.51
CA SER A 230 10.68 6.26 -21.74
C SER A 230 10.89 6.19 -20.23
N LEU A 231 11.56 5.15 -19.75
CA LEU A 231 11.87 4.98 -18.32
C LEU A 231 12.96 5.97 -17.89
N ILE A 232 14.02 6.14 -18.68
CA ILE A 232 15.07 7.12 -18.41
C ILE A 232 14.47 8.52 -18.32
N LYS A 233 13.66 8.92 -19.31
CA LYS A 233 12.99 10.23 -19.31
C LYS A 233 12.06 10.39 -18.11
N TYR A 234 11.35 9.33 -17.71
CA TYR A 234 10.49 9.36 -16.53
C TYR A 234 11.31 9.61 -15.26
N VAL A 235 12.37 8.84 -15.04
CA VAL A 235 13.25 8.98 -13.87
C VAL A 235 13.94 10.36 -13.83
N GLN A 236 14.44 10.84 -14.97
CA GLN A 236 15.07 12.15 -15.07
C GLN A 236 14.09 13.32 -14.85
N SER A 237 12.81 13.15 -15.19
CA SER A 237 11.78 14.16 -14.92
C SER A 237 11.19 14.06 -13.51
N HIS A 238 11.43 12.95 -12.81
CA HIS A 238 10.91 12.65 -11.47
C HIS A 238 12.05 12.26 -10.53
N THR A 239 13.08 13.09 -10.43
CA THR A 239 14.28 12.86 -9.60
C THR A 239 14.02 12.85 -8.09
N HIS A 240 12.77 13.07 -7.67
CA HIS A 240 12.37 12.97 -6.27
C HIS A 240 12.24 11.50 -5.89
N GLU A 241 12.95 11.08 -4.84
CA GLU A 241 12.93 9.69 -4.31
C GLU A 241 11.53 9.24 -3.86
N CYS A 242 10.62 10.19 -3.62
CA CYS A 242 9.33 9.93 -3.03
C CYS A 242 8.23 10.63 -3.83
N HIS A 243 7.63 9.92 -4.78
CA HIS A 243 6.57 10.47 -5.64
C HIS A 243 5.19 10.45 -4.97
N THR A 244 5.01 9.55 -3.99
CA THR A 244 3.73 9.36 -3.30
C THR A 244 3.74 9.95 -1.89
N ARG A 245 2.56 10.27 -1.35
CA ARG A 245 2.41 10.67 0.07
C ARG A 245 2.92 9.60 1.03
N LEU A 246 2.69 8.33 0.68
CA LEU A 246 3.15 7.19 1.47
C LEU A 246 4.68 7.12 1.51
N THR A 247 5.35 7.11 0.35
CA THR A 247 6.81 7.03 0.27
C THR A 247 7.48 8.21 0.98
N ARG A 248 6.92 9.42 0.86
CA ARG A 248 7.41 10.61 1.59
C ARG A 248 7.31 10.43 3.11
N LEU A 249 6.16 9.98 3.61
CA LEU A 249 5.99 9.72 5.05
C LEU A 249 6.90 8.61 5.56
N GLN A 250 7.04 7.52 4.80
CA GLN A 250 7.92 6.41 5.17
C GLN A 250 9.36 6.90 5.32
N HIS A 251 9.87 7.65 4.34
CA HIS A 251 11.21 8.22 4.37
C HIS A 251 11.40 9.19 5.55
N MET A 252 10.43 10.06 5.83
CA MET A 252 10.53 11.00 6.95
C MET A 252 10.48 10.30 8.31
N LEU A 253 9.69 9.24 8.46
CA LEU A 253 9.65 8.43 9.69
C LEU A 253 10.96 7.68 9.91
N GLU A 254 11.49 7.05 8.87
CA GLU A 254 12.78 6.37 8.91
C GLU A 254 13.90 7.36 9.30
N GLY A 255 13.89 8.57 8.72
CA GLY A 255 14.81 9.65 9.09
C GLY A 255 14.65 10.16 10.53
N ALA A 256 13.45 10.06 11.10
CA ALA A 256 13.17 10.37 12.50
C ALA A 256 13.47 9.19 13.47
N GLY A 257 13.95 8.05 12.96
CA GLY A 257 14.22 6.85 13.75
C GLY A 257 12.95 6.12 14.21
N VAL A 258 11.82 6.34 13.52
CA VAL A 258 10.54 5.67 13.77
C VAL A 258 10.31 4.62 12.68
N ASP A 259 9.86 3.44 13.07
CA ASP A 259 9.49 2.40 12.11
C ASP A 259 8.31 2.86 11.24
N ALA A 260 8.55 3.01 9.93
CA ALA A 260 7.54 3.45 8.98
C ALA A 260 6.33 2.50 8.88
N GLN A 261 6.44 1.26 9.36
CA GLN A 261 5.30 0.35 9.41
C GLN A 261 4.16 0.89 10.28
N VAL A 262 4.44 1.68 11.33
CA VAL A 262 3.42 2.21 12.26
C VAL A 262 2.46 3.23 11.63
N ILE A 263 2.69 3.67 10.38
CA ILE A 263 1.75 4.52 9.64
C ILE A 263 0.33 3.92 9.69
N TRP A 264 0.22 2.60 9.54
CA TRP A 264 -1.08 1.92 9.50
C TRP A 264 -1.65 1.62 10.89
N LYS A 265 -1.01 2.10 11.96
CA LYS A 265 -1.53 2.01 13.31
C LYS A 265 -2.42 3.19 13.66
N TYR A 266 -2.07 4.36 13.15
CA TYR A 266 -2.70 5.64 13.49
C TYR A 266 -3.73 6.06 12.44
N THR A 267 -4.96 6.30 12.88
CA THR A 267 -6.07 6.70 12.00
C THR A 267 -5.78 8.00 11.24
N PHE A 268 -5.18 9.00 11.89
CA PHE A 268 -4.81 10.26 11.24
C PHE A 268 -3.77 10.07 10.14
N ALA A 269 -2.82 9.16 10.33
CA ALA A 269 -1.78 8.86 9.34
C ALA A 269 -2.38 8.10 8.14
N LYS A 270 -3.27 7.13 8.39
CA LYS A 270 -4.07 6.47 7.34
C LYS A 270 -4.82 7.49 6.49
N SER A 271 -5.56 8.40 7.12
CA SER A 271 -6.34 9.43 6.41
C SER A 271 -5.46 10.37 5.59
N TYR A 272 -4.26 10.71 6.08
CA TYR A 272 -3.28 11.50 5.32
C TYR A 272 -2.81 10.76 4.07
N VAL A 273 -2.37 9.49 4.22
CA VAL A 273 -1.86 8.67 3.11
C VAL A 273 -2.92 8.47 2.03
N VAL A 274 -4.15 8.15 2.45
CA VAL A 274 -5.29 7.88 1.57
C VAL A 274 -5.83 9.15 0.90
N GLY A 275 -5.53 10.33 1.46
CA GLY A 275 -6.00 11.61 0.94
C GLY A 275 -7.44 11.96 1.32
N ASN A 276 -7.99 11.33 2.36
CA ASN A 276 -9.34 11.61 2.87
C ASN A 276 -9.31 12.79 3.85
N GLY A 277 -9.17 14.02 3.33
CA GLY A 277 -9.44 15.24 4.10
C GLY A 277 -8.49 15.53 5.26
N SER A 278 -7.28 14.96 5.28
CA SER A 278 -6.27 15.37 6.27
C SER A 278 -5.80 16.80 6.00
N LEU A 279 -6.02 17.68 6.97
CA LEU A 279 -5.48 19.04 6.99
C LEU A 279 -4.05 19.10 7.55
N LEU A 280 -3.49 17.96 7.95
CA LEU A 280 -2.16 17.88 8.54
C LEU A 280 -1.08 17.96 7.46
N SER A 281 -0.02 18.70 7.76
CA SER A 281 1.23 18.64 7.00
C SER A 281 1.94 17.29 7.20
N GLU A 282 2.88 16.98 6.32
CA GLU A 282 3.73 15.77 6.42
C GLU A 282 4.49 15.76 7.74
N GLU A 283 5.06 16.89 8.12
CA GLU A 283 5.80 17.11 9.35
C GLU A 283 4.92 16.92 10.59
N ASP A 284 3.68 17.38 10.56
CA ASP A 284 2.74 17.22 11.68
C ASP A 284 2.33 15.76 11.88
N VAL A 285 2.14 15.01 10.78
CA VAL A 285 1.83 13.58 10.86
C VAL A 285 3.03 12.84 11.47
N VAL A 286 4.24 13.10 10.99
CA VAL A 286 5.47 12.46 11.51
C VAL A 286 5.69 12.79 12.99
N ARG A 287 5.58 14.07 13.37
CA ARG A 287 5.75 14.51 14.77
C ARG A 287 4.77 13.80 15.69
N ARG A 288 3.48 13.72 15.33
CA ARG A 288 2.46 13.06 16.15
C ARG A 288 2.72 11.56 16.32
N ILE A 289 3.16 10.89 15.25
CA ILE A 289 3.54 9.47 15.34
C ILE A 289 4.74 9.33 16.28
N GLN A 290 5.77 10.16 16.11
CA GLN A 290 6.98 10.13 16.93
C GLN A 290 6.66 10.33 18.42
N ASP A 291 5.85 11.33 18.75
CA ASP A 291 5.43 11.62 20.13
C ASP A 291 4.67 10.42 20.73
N SER A 292 3.76 9.81 19.96
CA SER A 292 2.96 8.67 20.39
C SER A 292 3.81 7.39 20.60
N GLU A 293 4.78 7.12 19.72
CA GLU A 293 5.67 5.97 19.85
C GLU A 293 6.73 6.18 20.95
N GLU A 294 7.16 7.42 21.20
CA GLU A 294 8.01 7.78 22.35
C GLU A 294 7.26 7.57 23.67
N GLU A 295 6.03 8.10 23.78
CA GLU A 295 5.18 7.91 24.97
C GLU A 295 5.03 6.42 25.29
N TRP A 296 4.75 5.62 24.25
CA TRP A 296 4.67 4.18 24.38
C TRP A 296 5.99 3.55 24.82
N ARG A 297 7.13 3.97 24.27
CA ARG A 297 8.44 3.42 24.66
C ARG A 297 8.70 3.64 26.14
N GLN A 298 8.42 4.84 26.65
CA GLN A 298 8.55 5.18 28.07
C GLN A 298 7.59 4.36 28.93
N LYS A 299 6.33 4.26 28.50
CA LYS A 299 5.30 3.52 29.22
C LYS A 299 5.61 2.02 29.26
N LYS A 300 6.03 1.43 28.15
CA LYS A 300 6.44 0.02 28.03
C LYS A 300 7.54 -0.31 29.04
N LEU A 301 8.58 0.52 29.16
CA LEU A 301 9.65 0.33 30.15
C LEU A 301 9.11 0.33 31.59
N SER A 302 8.22 1.27 31.92
CA SER A 302 7.57 1.34 33.23
C SER A 302 6.72 0.10 33.53
N LEU A 303 5.94 -0.35 32.54
CA LEU A 303 5.10 -1.54 32.66
C LEU A 303 5.93 -2.81 32.81
N THR A 304 6.97 -3.01 32.00
CA THR A 304 7.86 -4.17 32.11
C THR A 304 8.54 -4.23 33.48
N ARG A 305 8.96 -3.09 34.05
CA ARG A 305 9.47 -3.05 35.43
C ARG A 305 8.40 -3.49 36.43
N ARG A 306 7.18 -2.95 36.35
CA ARG A 306 6.09 -3.32 37.28
C ARG A 306 5.69 -4.79 37.19
N LEU A 307 5.79 -5.40 36.01
CA LEU A 307 5.42 -6.79 35.77
C LEU A 307 6.54 -7.78 36.17
N ASN A 308 7.82 -7.40 36.05
CA ASN A 308 8.97 -8.23 36.44
C ASN A 308 9.31 -8.20 37.95
N TYR A 309 8.70 -7.28 38.72
CA TYR A 309 8.90 -7.17 40.18
C TYR A 309 7.88 -7.97 41.01
N LYS A 310 7.17 -8.92 40.38
CA LYS A 310 6.26 -9.86 41.05
C LYS A 310 6.69 -11.29 40.81
#